data_AF-A0A1Q9GVL9-F1
#
_entry.id   AF-A0A1Q9GVL9-F1
#
_cell.length_a   1.000
_cell.length_b   1.000
_cell.length_c   1.000
_cell.angle_alpha   90.00
_cell.angle_beta   90.00
_cell.angle_gamma   90.00
#
_symmetry.space_group_name_H-M   'P 1'
#
loop_
_entity.id
_entity.type
_entity.pdbx_description
1 polymer ?
#
loop_
_entity_poly.entity_id
_entity_poly.type
_entity_poly.pdbx_seq_one_letter_code
_entity_poly.pdbx_strand_id
1 'polypeptide(L)'
;MINISFKLDGKPVKPNDIADALKASMFVAIENQVRESIGLLSCPVHNESPQIIIHGDDINDIKLEFNGCCDELMNLVTESLDQQEAS
;
A
#
# COMPACT_ATOMS: atom_id res chain seq x y z
N MET A 1 8.91 -9.67 -1.61
CA MET A 1 9.03 -8.21 -1.84
C MET A 1 7.66 -7.74 -2.27
N ILE A 2 7.05 -6.86 -1.49
CA ILE A 2 5.67 -6.44 -1.69
C ILE A 2 5.53 -5.57 -2.95
N ASN A 3 4.44 -5.75 -3.69
CA ASN A 3 4.18 -4.99 -4.91
C ASN A 3 3.26 -3.80 -4.59
N ILE A 4 3.77 -2.57 -4.77
CA ILE A 4 3.04 -1.32 -4.49
C ILE A 4 2.89 -0.53 -5.78
N SER A 5 1.66 -0.15 -6.10
CA SER A 5 1.34 0.65 -7.28
C SER A 5 0.58 1.93 -6.88
N PHE A 6 0.93 3.06 -7.49
CA PHE A 6 0.24 4.33 -7.26
C PHE A 6 -0.60 4.73 -8.46
N LYS A 7 -1.81 5.23 -8.23
CA LYS A 7 -2.67 5.82 -9.24
C LYS A 7 -3.17 7.19 -8.78
N LEU A 8 -2.94 8.22 -9.60
CA LEU A 8 -3.48 9.57 -9.41
C LEU A 8 -4.38 9.92 -10.60
N ASP A 9 -5.58 10.43 -10.35
CA ASP A 9 -6.59 10.67 -11.41
C ASP A 9 -6.81 9.43 -12.31
N GLY A 10 -6.79 8.24 -11.70
CA GLY A 10 -6.89 6.97 -12.42
C GLY A 10 -5.68 6.59 -13.28
N LYS A 11 -4.62 7.40 -13.33
CA LYS A 11 -3.40 7.14 -14.09
C LYS A 11 -2.29 6.59 -13.20
N PRO A 12 -1.53 5.58 -13.65
CA PRO A 12 -0.39 5.09 -12.89
C PRO A 12 0.67 6.18 -12.78
N VAL A 13 1.16 6.41 -11.57
CA VAL A 13 2.22 7.38 -11.28
C VAL A 13 3.33 6.70 -10.50
N LYS A 14 4.54 7.24 -10.59
CA LYS A 14 5.61 6.92 -9.64
C LYS A 14 5.79 8.12 -8.71
N PRO A 15 6.09 7.91 -7.41
CA PRO A 15 6.33 9.02 -6.49
C PRO A 15 7.38 10.01 -6.99
N ASN A 16 8.43 9.52 -7.67
CA ASN A 16 9.51 10.35 -8.24
C ASN A 16 9.10 11.17 -9.48
N ASP A 17 7.96 10.87 -10.10
CA ASP A 17 7.46 11.58 -11.29
C ASP A 17 6.49 12.72 -10.90
N ILE A 18 6.19 12.89 -9.60
CA ILE A 18 5.29 13.92 -9.09
C ILE A 18 6.07 15.24 -8.96
N ALA A 19 5.68 16.26 -9.75
CA ALA A 19 6.35 17.56 -9.77
C ALA A 19 6.24 18.34 -8.46
N ASP A 20 5.17 18.11 -7.70
CA ASP A 20 4.96 18.69 -6.39
C ASP A 20 5.77 17.90 -5.34
N ALA A 21 6.84 18.51 -4.84
CA ALA A 21 7.76 17.89 -3.88
C ALA A 21 7.08 17.50 -2.56
N LEU A 22 6.06 18.26 -2.11
CA LEU A 22 5.33 17.94 -0.89
C LEU A 22 4.48 16.68 -1.11
N LYS A 23 3.74 16.63 -2.23
CA LYS A 23 2.94 15.46 -2.61
C LYS A 23 3.83 14.22 -2.78
N ALA A 24 4.95 14.34 -3.47
CA ALA A 24 5.90 13.25 -3.65
C ALA A 24 6.39 12.67 -2.31
N SER A 25 6.75 13.55 -1.37
CA SER A 25 7.22 13.15 -0.03
C SER A 25 6.16 12.38 0.75
N MET A 26 4.90 12.81 0.67
CA MET A 26 3.78 12.12 1.32
C MET A 26 3.53 10.74 0.70
N PHE A 27 3.58 10.61 -0.63
CA PHE A 27 3.48 9.30 -1.29
C PHE A 27 4.59 8.33 -0.86
N VAL A 28 5.83 8.82 -0.77
CA VAL A 28 6.96 8.03 -0.26
C VAL A 28 6.76 7.64 1.20
N ALA A 29 6.22 8.54 2.04
CA ALA A 29 5.91 8.23 3.43
C ALA A 29 4.87 7.11 3.56
N ILE A 30 3.79 7.17 2.77
CA ILE A 30 2.77 6.11 2.73
C ILE A 30 3.37 4.81 2.21
N GLU A 31 4.19 4.85 1.16
CA GLU A 31 4.89 3.67 0.63
C GLU A 31 5.71 2.98 1.72
N ASN A 32 6.49 3.76 2.46
CA ASN A 32 7.35 3.26 3.53
C ASN A 32 6.53 2.68 4.68
N GLN A 33 5.47 3.38 5.12
CA GLN A 33 4.60 2.90 6.18
C GLN A 33 3.95 1.56 5.81
N VAL A 34 3.43 1.44 4.59
CA VAL A 34 2.82 0.18 4.11
C VAL A 34 3.87 -0.93 4.00
N ARG A 35 5.09 -0.62 3.54
CA ARG A 35 6.20 -1.59 3.51
C ARG A 35 6.60 -2.06 4.90
N GLU A 36 6.66 -1.17 5.88
CA GLU A 36 6.99 -1.53 7.26
C GLU A 36 5.88 -2.38 7.89
N SER A 37 4.63 -2.06 7.58
CA SER A 37 3.47 -2.76 8.14
C SER A 37 3.31 -4.16 7.57
N ILE A 38 3.24 -4.27 6.25
CA ILE A 38 2.85 -5.52 5.58
C ILE A 38 3.89 -6.04 4.58
N GLY A 39 5.02 -5.36 4.42
CA GLY A 39 6.05 -5.72 3.44
C GLY A 39 6.79 -7.03 3.74
N LEU A 40 6.72 -7.51 4.98
CA LEU A 40 7.24 -8.80 5.42
C LEU A 40 6.18 -9.91 5.41
N LEU A 41 4.91 -9.58 5.18
CA LEU A 41 3.85 -10.58 5.10
C LEU A 41 3.97 -11.39 3.81
N SER A 42 3.80 -12.69 3.97
CA SER A 42 3.72 -13.67 2.89
C SER A 42 2.61 -14.66 3.23
N CYS A 43 1.83 -15.05 2.22
CA CYS A 43 0.80 -16.07 2.39
C CYS A 43 1.44 -17.38 2.91
N PRO A 44 0.95 -17.95 4.03
CA PRO A 44 1.51 -19.19 4.56
C PRO A 44 1.25 -20.41 3.66
N VAL A 45 0.25 -20.34 2.77
CA VAL A 45 -0.17 -21.45 1.89
C VAL A 45 0.50 -21.38 0.52
N HIS A 46 0.49 -20.20 -0.10
CA HIS A 46 0.95 -20.01 -1.48
C HIS A 46 2.32 -19.32 -1.57
N ASN A 47 2.84 -18.82 -0.44
CA ASN A 47 4.12 -18.10 -0.34
C ASN A 47 4.20 -16.84 -1.24
N GLU A 48 3.05 -16.23 -1.52
CA GLU A 48 2.94 -15.00 -2.30
C GLU A 48 2.90 -13.77 -1.39
N SER A 49 3.49 -12.67 -1.87
CA SER A 49 3.41 -11.36 -1.19
C SER A 49 2.09 -10.66 -1.56
N PRO A 50 1.52 -9.86 -0.64
CA PRO A 50 0.35 -9.05 -0.96
C PRO A 50 0.67 -7.98 -2.00
N GLN A 51 -0.37 -7.48 -2.66
CA GLN A 51 -0.29 -6.37 -3.58
C GLN A 51 -1.12 -5.20 -3.03
N ILE A 52 -0.57 -3.98 -3.08
CA ILE A 52 -1.31 -2.77 -2.74
C ILE A 52 -1.42 -1.87 -3.95
N ILE A 53 -2.61 -1.32 -4.14
CA ILE A 53 -2.88 -0.25 -5.07
C ILE A 53 -3.29 0.97 -4.23
N ILE A 54 -2.46 1.99 -4.26
CA ILE A 54 -2.68 3.27 -3.59
C ILE A 54 -3.25 4.20 -4.64
N HIS A 55 -4.51 4.63 -4.50
CA HIS A 55 -5.18 5.42 -5.52
C HIS A 55 -5.98 6.57 -4.94
N GLY A 56 -6.05 7.70 -5.66
CA GLY A 56 -6.80 8.88 -5.23
C GLY A 56 -6.86 9.96 -6.30
N ASP A 57 -7.83 10.84 -6.18
CA ASP A 57 -7.93 12.04 -7.04
C ASP A 57 -7.01 13.16 -6.52
N ASP A 58 -6.77 13.20 -5.21
CA ASP A 58 -5.81 14.09 -4.56
C ASP A 58 -5.19 13.40 -3.33
N ILE A 59 -4.19 14.04 -2.72
CA ILE A 59 -3.51 13.54 -1.53
C ILE A 59 -4.43 13.44 -0.31
N ASN A 60 -5.50 14.25 -0.30
CA ASN A 60 -6.50 14.24 0.75
C ASN A 60 -7.58 13.15 0.55
N ASP A 61 -7.60 12.48 -0.62
CA ASP A 61 -8.53 11.38 -0.93
C ASP A 61 -7.74 10.15 -1.41
N ILE A 62 -6.79 9.70 -0.59
CA ILE A 62 -6.04 8.48 -0.84
C ILE A 62 -6.80 7.28 -0.29
N LYS A 63 -6.96 6.27 -1.15
CA LYS A 63 -7.53 4.96 -0.84
C LYS A 63 -6.47 3.89 -1.03
N LEU A 64 -6.46 2.95 -0.10
CA LEU A 64 -5.57 1.79 -0.11
C LEU A 64 -6.42 0.57 -0.48
N GLU A 65 -6.15 -0.02 -1.63
CA GLU A 65 -6.77 -1.27 -2.06
C GLU A 65 -5.74 -2.38 -1.92
N PHE A 66 -6.08 -3.41 -1.14
CA PHE A 66 -5.23 -4.56 -0.88
C PHE A 66 -5.74 -5.76 -1.67
N ASN A 67 -4.83 -6.49 -2.31
CA ASN A 67 -5.09 -7.69 -3.06
C ASN A 67 -4.14 -8.81 -2.60
N GLY A 68 -4.67 -10.03 -2.55
CA GLY A 68 -3.93 -11.21 -2.10
C GLY A 68 -4.35 -12.46 -2.86
N CYS A 69 -3.55 -13.51 -2.74
CA CYS A 69 -3.81 -14.79 -3.40
C CYS A 69 -4.95 -15.60 -2.76
N CYS A 70 -5.27 -15.35 -1.48
CA CYS A 70 -6.35 -15.99 -0.74
C CYS A 70 -6.81 -15.14 0.45
N ASP A 71 -7.96 -15.53 1.03
CA ASP A 71 -8.55 -14.86 2.20
C ASP A 71 -7.65 -14.89 3.43
N GLU A 72 -6.84 -15.94 3.62
CA GLU A 72 -5.90 -16.01 4.75
C GLU A 72 -4.85 -14.91 4.68
N LEU A 73 -4.33 -14.61 3.48
CA LEU A 73 -3.40 -13.49 3.31
C LEU A 73 -4.09 -12.16 3.59
N MET A 74 -5.33 -12.00 3.14
CA MET A 74 -6.10 -10.77 3.37
C MET A 74 -6.41 -10.56 4.85
N ASN A 75 -6.73 -11.61 5.59
CA ASN A 75 -6.92 -11.55 7.04
C ASN A 75 -5.65 -11.11 7.75
N LEU A 76 -4.49 -11.68 7.40
CA LEU A 76 -3.20 -11.27 7.96
C LEU A 76 -2.88 -9.80 7.67
N VAL A 77 -3.19 -9.32 6.45
CA VAL A 77 -3.05 -7.92 6.07
C VAL A 77 -3.94 -7.03 6.94
N THR A 78 -5.22 -7.36 7.08
CA THR A 78 -6.18 -6.62 7.91
C THR A 78 -5.73 -6.57 9.37
N GLU A 79 -5.37 -7.72 9.95
CA GLU A 79 -4.88 -7.80 11.33
C GLU A 79 -3.63 -6.91 11.54
N SER A 80 -2.70 -6.93 10.59
CA SER A 80 -1.49 -6.12 10.66
C SER A 80 -1.75 -4.62 10.55
N LEU A 81 -2.80 -4.20 9.86
CA LEU A 81 -3.18 -2.79 9.71
C LEU A 81 -3.95 -2.30 10.94
N ASP A 82 -4.87 -3.09 11.48
CA ASP A 82 -5.66 -2.75 12.67
C ASP A 82 -4.76 -2.54 13.91
N GLN A 83 -3.65 -3.28 14.02
CA GLN A 83 -2.70 -3.15 15.14
C GLN A 83 -2.00 -1.77 15.17
N GLN A 84 -1.99 -1.01 14.07
CA GLN A 84 -1.35 0.30 14.01
C GLN A 84 -2.26 1.45 14.45
N GLU A 85 -3.58 1.28 14.43
CA GLU A 85 -4.51 2.30 14.94
C GLU A 85 -4.65 2.29 16.47
N ALA A 86 -4.16 1.23 17.12
CA ALA A 86 -4.25 1.02 18.56
C ALA A 86 -3.00 1.46 19.36
N SER A 87 -2.00 2.08 18.72
CA SER A 87 -0.73 2.51 19.35
C SER A 87 -0.56 4.04 19.39
#